data_AF-A0A2H3H0T8-F1
#
_entry.id   AF-A0A2H3H0T8-F1
#
_cell.length_a   1.000
_cell.length_b   1.000
_cell.length_c   1.000
_cell.angle_alpha   90.00
_cell.angle_beta   90.00
_cell.angle_gamma   90.00
#
_symmetry.space_group_name_H-M   'P 1'
#
loop_
_entity.id
_entity.type
_entity.pdbx_description
1 polymer ?
#
loop_
_entity_poly.entity_id
_entity_poly.type
_entity_poly.pdbx_seq_one_letter_code
_entity_poly.pdbx_strand_id
1 'polypeptide(L)'
;MYSQRPSWLEVCCSDSRPTPTLFAWNVSNLASYDGSDLSTSNASGDSEKRIYILGIGNLGRLFASSLAQAPNKPPITLVVHRKELLEQWVEAQGIEILRNNKLEKNKDFEIEWWTEAEPDIGPIREVAEGDKLKNLIITTKASASLPQVDRVRGYLDRNSTVLFVQNGMSKLWPPHGSLYVSHRYHSSHEPNYLACVTTHGVTSQGTFKSLHASQADVAVGAVLPNSLSVDRTAYLVKQLLEAPHLEARSVSRGELWILQLEKLVVNAIINPLTAILGCKNGALFNEDNEILARVVDQLLGEASQVLQLLVAHESSAEIIGQQERRLPAEPEANIDLSPKSLHQRFSHPQLKDMIYRVGHKVRDNTSSMLQDVRAGRSTEIRDFNGWLVEMAAFLDPELDVTCHGTLVDLVEAGRTLDVDQLGSHFSCSVTDTGKS
;
A
#
# COMPACT_ATOMS: atom_id res chain seq x y z
N MET A 1 21.46 6.45 21.29
CA MET A 1 20.29 6.79 20.46
C MET A 1 20.79 7.20 19.08
N TYR A 2 21.05 6.23 18.20
CA TYR A 2 21.29 6.55 16.79
C TYR A 2 19.93 6.62 16.09
N SER A 3 19.28 7.77 16.22
CA SER A 3 18.04 8.12 15.56
C SER A 3 18.40 8.80 14.23
N GLN A 4 18.67 8.02 13.18
CA GLN A 4 18.48 8.57 11.84
C GLN A 4 17.01 8.36 11.49
N ARG A 5 16.26 9.47 11.44
CA ARG A 5 14.89 9.43 10.94
C ARG A 5 14.96 9.04 9.46
N PRO A 6 14.03 8.24 8.95
CA PRO A 6 14.01 7.94 7.53
C PRO A 6 13.82 9.24 6.74
N SER A 7 14.44 9.32 5.56
CA SER A 7 14.48 10.53 4.73
C SER A 7 13.10 11.15 4.49
N TRP A 8 12.07 10.32 4.29
CA TRP A 8 10.70 10.80 4.09
C TRP A 8 10.16 11.57 5.30
N LEU A 9 10.51 11.14 6.52
CA LEU A 9 10.06 11.79 7.76
C LEU A 9 10.84 13.08 7.99
N GLU A 10 12.13 13.11 7.64
CA GLU A 10 12.93 14.35 7.68
C GLU A 10 12.35 15.42 6.76
N VAL A 11 11.99 15.04 5.53
CA VAL A 11 11.29 15.94 4.59
C VAL A 11 10.01 16.48 5.22
N CYS A 12 9.15 15.62 5.78
CA CYS A 12 7.92 16.06 6.45
C CYS A 12 8.18 16.99 7.64
N CYS A 13 9.12 16.64 8.52
CA CYS A 13 9.45 17.42 9.72
C CYS A 13 10.12 18.76 9.38
N SER A 14 10.83 18.85 8.26
CA SER A 14 11.45 20.09 7.77
C SER A 14 10.45 21.00 7.04
N ASP A 15 9.33 20.47 6.58
CA ASP A 15 8.31 21.23 5.84
C ASP A 15 7.31 21.90 6.79
N SER A 16 7.45 23.22 6.96
CA SER A 16 6.54 24.08 7.72
C SER A 16 5.56 24.88 6.85
N ARG A 17 5.51 24.62 5.54
CA ARG A 17 4.62 25.36 4.64
C ARG A 17 3.15 25.11 4.99
N PRO A 18 2.27 26.11 4.80
CA PRO A 18 0.83 25.90 4.95
C PRO A 18 0.36 24.81 3.98
N THR A 19 -0.76 24.17 4.31
CA THR A 19 -1.40 23.25 3.37
C THR A 19 -1.83 24.03 2.13
N PRO A 20 -1.56 23.52 0.91
CA PRO A 20 -2.06 24.16 -0.31
C PRO A 20 -3.58 24.08 -0.38
N THR A 21 -4.21 25.13 -0.91
CA THR A 21 -5.59 25.06 -1.42
C THR A 21 -5.58 24.26 -2.71
N LEU A 22 -6.48 23.27 -2.82
CA LEU A 22 -6.60 22.40 -3.97
C LEU A 22 -7.95 22.63 -4.65
N PHE A 23 -7.92 22.80 -5.96
CA PHE A 23 -9.11 22.89 -6.80
C PHE A 23 -9.43 21.53 -7.42
N ALA A 24 -10.72 21.19 -7.41
CA ALA A 24 -11.27 19.97 -7.97
C ALA A 24 -11.74 20.20 -9.41
N TRP A 25 -10.85 19.96 -10.37
CA TRP A 25 -11.21 19.99 -11.79
C TRP A 25 -12.05 18.77 -12.14
N ASN A 26 -13.17 18.97 -12.82
CA ASN A 26 -14.01 17.90 -13.35
C ASN A 26 -14.25 18.10 -14.86
N VAL A 27 -15.06 17.24 -15.48
CA VAL A 27 -15.32 17.27 -16.93
C VAL A 27 -15.87 18.61 -17.43
N SER A 28 -16.61 19.35 -16.59
CA SER A 28 -17.14 20.68 -16.95
C SER A 28 -16.06 21.78 -17.04
N ASN A 29 -14.84 21.50 -16.56
CA ASN A 29 -13.70 22.40 -16.66
C ASN A 29 -12.85 22.15 -17.92
N LEU A 30 -13.24 21.19 -18.77
CA LEU A 30 -12.52 20.86 -20.00
C LEU A 30 -13.05 21.69 -21.18
N ALA A 31 -12.15 22.25 -21.98
CA ALA A 31 -12.52 23.01 -23.18
C ALA A 31 -13.27 22.18 -24.24
N SER A 32 -13.08 20.85 -24.23
CA SER A 32 -13.73 19.91 -25.13
C SER A 32 -15.16 19.52 -24.69
N TYR A 33 -15.62 19.96 -23.52
CA TYR A 33 -16.92 19.58 -22.99
C TYR A 33 -18.03 20.45 -23.62
N ASP A 34 -18.95 19.83 -24.35
CA ASP A 34 -20.03 20.50 -25.07
C ASP A 34 -21.33 20.67 -24.25
N GLY A 35 -21.32 20.28 -22.97
CA GLY A 35 -22.48 20.36 -22.08
C GLY A 35 -23.51 19.24 -22.25
N SER A 36 -23.31 18.29 -23.17
CA SER A 36 -24.30 17.26 -23.51
C SER A 36 -24.39 16.10 -22.50
N ASP A 37 -23.37 15.93 -21.66
CA ASP A 37 -23.23 14.80 -20.73
C ASP A 37 -23.55 15.16 -19.27
N LEU A 38 -24.59 15.97 -19.05
CA LEU A 38 -25.26 16.01 -17.74
C LEU A 38 -26.13 14.76 -17.57
N SER A 39 -25.54 13.56 -17.66
CA SER A 39 -25.90 12.56 -16.66
C SER A 39 -25.25 13.04 -15.37
N THR A 40 -25.86 14.05 -14.74
CA THR A 40 -25.66 14.27 -13.31
C THR A 40 -25.91 12.90 -12.71
N SER A 41 -24.85 12.24 -12.24
CA SER A 41 -25.07 11.16 -11.29
C SER A 41 -26.00 11.78 -10.24
N ASN A 42 -27.09 11.09 -9.90
CA ASN A 42 -27.97 11.51 -8.79
C ASN A 42 -27.22 11.51 -7.43
N ALA A 43 -25.90 11.39 -7.45
CA ALA A 43 -25.00 11.49 -6.33
C ALA A 43 -24.66 12.96 -6.03
N SER A 44 -25.67 13.84 -5.88
CA SER A 44 -25.58 14.89 -4.86
C SER A 44 -25.64 14.19 -3.49
N GLY A 45 -24.64 13.36 -3.22
CA GLY A 45 -24.62 12.43 -2.12
C GLY A 45 -24.24 13.12 -0.83
N ASP A 46 -24.84 12.65 0.26
CA ASP A 46 -24.48 12.94 1.65
C ASP A 46 -22.94 13.00 1.80
N SER A 47 -22.39 14.20 2.05
CA SER A 47 -20.95 14.43 2.16
C SER A 47 -20.29 13.55 3.23
N GLU A 48 -21.05 13.15 4.25
CA GLU A 48 -20.61 12.24 5.31
C GLU A 48 -20.38 10.80 4.80
N LYS A 49 -21.08 10.40 3.74
CA LYS A 49 -21.03 9.05 3.15
C LYS A 49 -20.16 8.97 1.91
N ARG A 50 -19.71 10.08 1.37
CA ARG A 50 -18.88 10.10 0.17
C ARG A 50 -17.55 9.42 0.41
N ILE A 51 -17.16 8.56 -0.54
CA ILE A 51 -15.86 7.89 -0.57
C ILE A 51 -15.04 8.48 -1.71
N TYR A 52 -13.90 9.08 -1.36
CA TYR A 52 -12.91 9.57 -2.31
C TYR A 52 -11.86 8.50 -2.55
N ILE A 53 -11.60 8.14 -3.80
CA ILE A 53 -10.57 7.15 -4.16
C ILE A 53 -9.43 7.86 -4.86
N LEU A 54 -8.34 8.09 -4.13
CA LEU A 54 -7.14 8.77 -4.61
C LEU A 54 -6.19 7.77 -5.28
N GLY A 55 -6.09 7.92 -6.61
CA GLY A 55 -5.36 7.02 -7.48
C GLY A 55 -6.30 6.03 -8.17
N ILE A 56 -6.28 5.99 -9.50
CA ILE A 56 -7.13 5.10 -10.32
C ILE A 56 -6.27 4.07 -11.07
N GLY A 57 -5.35 3.47 -10.32
CA GLY A 57 -4.59 2.29 -10.73
C GLY A 57 -5.44 1.01 -10.68
N ASN A 58 -4.80 -0.15 -10.80
CA ASN A 58 -5.50 -1.44 -10.77
C ASN A 58 -6.30 -1.67 -9.48
N LEU A 59 -5.70 -1.40 -8.31
CA LEU A 59 -6.38 -1.54 -7.03
C LEU A 59 -7.48 -0.49 -6.85
N GLY A 60 -7.23 0.76 -7.24
CA GLY A 60 -8.26 1.82 -7.23
C GLY A 60 -9.49 1.45 -8.05
N ARG A 61 -9.30 0.88 -9.25
CA ARG A 61 -10.40 0.41 -10.10
C ARG A 61 -11.14 -0.77 -9.47
N LEU A 62 -10.42 -1.74 -8.90
CA LEU A 62 -11.03 -2.86 -8.19
C LEU A 62 -11.91 -2.37 -7.04
N PHE A 63 -11.36 -1.52 -6.16
CA PHE A 63 -12.10 -0.99 -5.00
C PHE A 63 -13.30 -0.15 -5.45
N ALA A 64 -13.13 0.75 -6.41
CA ALA A 64 -14.22 1.57 -6.94
C ALA A 64 -15.35 0.71 -7.53
N SER A 65 -15.00 -0.26 -8.39
CA SER A 65 -15.97 -1.15 -9.03
C SER A 65 -16.70 -2.04 -8.03
N SER A 66 -16.02 -2.51 -6.99
CA SER A 66 -16.61 -3.32 -5.93
C SER A 66 -17.51 -2.49 -5.01
N LEU A 67 -17.06 -1.33 -4.53
CA LEU A 67 -17.86 -0.43 -3.69
C LEU A 67 -19.13 0.05 -4.40
N ALA A 68 -19.03 0.33 -5.71
CA ALA A 68 -20.18 0.74 -6.50
C ALA A 68 -21.25 -0.37 -6.69
N GLN A 69 -20.92 -1.62 -6.35
CA GLN A 69 -21.82 -2.77 -6.37
C GLN A 69 -22.28 -3.19 -4.97
N ALA A 70 -21.88 -2.48 -3.91
CA ALA A 70 -22.35 -2.75 -2.56
C ALA A 70 -23.88 -2.53 -2.45
N PRO A 71 -24.59 -3.28 -1.58
CA PRO A 71 -26.05 -3.14 -1.40
C PRO A 71 -26.48 -1.70 -1.09
N ASN A 72 -25.68 -1.00 -0.28
CA ASN A 72 -25.85 0.42 0.05
C ASN A 72 -24.78 1.24 -0.66
N LYS A 73 -24.87 1.33 -2.00
CA LYS A 73 -23.90 2.03 -2.85
C LYS A 73 -23.58 3.43 -2.29
N PRO A 74 -22.31 3.73 -1.98
CA PRO A 74 -21.89 5.06 -1.56
C PRO A 74 -21.73 5.99 -2.78
N PRO A 75 -21.85 7.32 -2.61
CA PRO A 75 -21.35 8.26 -3.60
C PRO A 75 -19.83 8.16 -3.66
N ILE A 76 -19.27 7.99 -4.87
CA ILE A 76 -17.84 7.75 -5.08
C ILE A 76 -17.27 8.81 -6.01
N THR A 77 -16.18 9.43 -5.58
CA THR A 77 -15.38 10.36 -6.38
C THR A 77 -14.01 9.75 -6.66
N LEU A 78 -13.69 9.57 -7.95
CA LEU A 78 -12.43 9.05 -8.44
C LEU A 78 -11.44 10.21 -8.63
N VAL A 79 -10.28 10.15 -7.99
CA VAL A 79 -9.28 11.23 -8.10
C VAL A 79 -8.10 10.76 -8.93
N VAL A 80 -7.92 11.41 -10.08
CA VAL A 80 -6.82 11.16 -11.02
C VAL A 80 -5.66 12.13 -10.76
N HIS A 81 -4.45 11.72 -11.14
CA HIS A 81 -3.22 12.45 -10.83
C HIS A 81 -2.79 13.46 -11.93
N ARG A 82 -3.49 13.51 -13.06
CA ARG A 82 -3.16 14.38 -14.20
C ARG A 82 -4.39 14.67 -15.06
N LYS A 83 -4.39 15.84 -15.70
CA LYS A 83 -5.50 16.35 -16.52
C LYS A 83 -5.87 15.43 -17.68
N GLU A 84 -4.89 14.78 -18.31
CA GLU A 84 -5.13 13.94 -19.49
C GLU A 84 -6.00 12.72 -19.15
N LEU A 85 -6.00 12.26 -17.91
CA LEU A 85 -6.89 11.17 -17.47
C LEU A 85 -8.34 11.66 -17.33
N LEU A 86 -8.54 12.91 -16.92
CA LEU A 86 -9.85 13.53 -16.86
C LEU A 86 -10.41 13.75 -18.28
N GLU A 87 -9.56 14.17 -19.22
CA GLU A 87 -9.91 14.28 -20.64
C GLU A 87 -10.27 12.91 -21.25
N GLN A 88 -9.45 11.89 -21.00
CA GLN A 88 -9.73 10.52 -21.45
C GLN A 88 -11.01 9.93 -20.86
N TRP A 89 -11.46 10.40 -19.70
CA TRP A 89 -12.68 9.92 -19.06
C TRP A 89 -13.95 10.29 -19.82
N VAL A 90 -13.95 11.43 -20.53
CA VAL A 90 -15.10 11.90 -21.33
C VAL A 90 -15.51 10.82 -22.33
N GLU A 91 -14.54 10.34 -23.13
CA GLU A 91 -14.74 9.30 -24.14
C GLU A 91 -14.77 7.87 -23.55
N ALA A 92 -14.32 7.69 -22.31
CA ALA A 92 -14.28 6.39 -21.68
C ALA A 92 -15.68 5.85 -21.37
N GLN A 93 -15.78 4.52 -21.27
CA GLN A 93 -16.99 3.80 -20.85
C GLN A 93 -17.03 3.62 -19.32
N GLY A 94 -16.31 4.46 -18.59
CA GLY A 94 -16.08 4.33 -17.15
C GLY A 94 -14.98 3.33 -16.79
N ILE A 95 -15.06 2.76 -15.59
CA ILE A 95 -14.20 1.66 -15.14
C ILE A 95 -14.68 0.36 -15.79
N GLU A 96 -13.73 -0.36 -16.40
CA GLU A 96 -13.96 -1.67 -17.01
C GLU A 96 -13.14 -2.75 -16.28
N ILE A 97 -13.80 -3.76 -15.73
CA ILE A 97 -13.14 -4.92 -15.12
C ILE A 97 -13.53 -6.19 -15.86
N LEU A 98 -12.53 -6.88 -16.43
CA LEU A 98 -12.69 -8.23 -16.94
C LEU A 98 -12.50 -9.23 -15.79
N ARG A 99 -13.53 -10.01 -15.48
CA ARG A 99 -13.55 -11.01 -14.41
C ARG A 99 -14.30 -12.25 -14.87
N ASN A 100 -13.71 -13.44 -14.73
CA ASN A 100 -14.35 -14.71 -15.14
C ASN A 100 -14.90 -14.67 -16.58
N ASN A 101 -14.13 -14.09 -17.52
CA ASN A 101 -14.52 -13.85 -18.92
C ASN A 101 -15.75 -12.94 -19.13
N LYS A 102 -16.23 -12.27 -18.08
CA LYS A 102 -17.29 -11.26 -18.15
C LYS A 102 -16.68 -9.87 -18.00
N LEU A 103 -17.01 -8.98 -18.92
CA LEU A 103 -16.62 -7.58 -18.84
C LEU A 103 -17.69 -6.79 -18.07
N GLU A 104 -17.34 -6.31 -16.89
CA GLU A 104 -18.13 -5.40 -16.08
C GLU A 104 -17.74 -3.96 -16.44
N LYS A 105 -18.74 -3.09 -16.66
CA LYS A 105 -18.54 -1.68 -16.97
C LYS A 105 -19.34 -0.81 -16.03
N ASN A 106 -18.75 0.26 -15.54
CA ASN A 106 -19.43 1.21 -14.68
C ASN A 106 -18.86 2.63 -14.86
N LYS A 107 -19.70 3.58 -15.27
CA LYS A 107 -19.36 5.02 -15.40
C LYS A 107 -20.05 5.88 -14.35
N ASP A 108 -20.84 5.29 -13.45
CA ASP A 108 -21.58 6.02 -12.40
C ASP A 108 -20.66 6.36 -11.21
N PHE A 109 -19.74 7.29 -11.50
CA PHE A 109 -18.73 7.86 -10.63
C PHE A 109 -18.57 9.35 -10.93
N GLU A 110 -18.31 10.15 -9.90
CA GLU A 110 -17.69 11.45 -10.13
C GLU A 110 -16.19 11.25 -10.38
N ILE A 111 -15.60 12.13 -11.18
CA ILE A 111 -14.15 12.12 -11.42
C ILE A 111 -13.59 13.52 -11.27
N GLU A 112 -12.46 13.61 -10.58
CA GLU A 112 -11.78 14.87 -10.29
C GLU A 112 -10.28 14.77 -10.51
N TRP A 113 -9.67 15.88 -10.92
CA TRP A 113 -8.23 16.11 -10.88
C TRP A 113 -7.93 17.22 -9.88
N TRP A 114 -7.21 16.88 -8.82
CA TRP A 114 -6.88 17.82 -7.74
C TRP A 114 -5.54 18.51 -7.99
N THR A 115 -5.57 19.83 -8.11
CA THR A 115 -4.40 20.67 -8.44
C THR A 115 -4.47 22.02 -7.72
N GLU A 116 -3.34 22.69 -7.56
CA GLU A 116 -3.29 24.06 -7.00
C GLU A 116 -3.69 25.13 -8.04
N ALA A 117 -3.81 24.74 -9.31
CA ALA A 117 -4.24 25.63 -10.38
C ALA A 117 -5.77 25.74 -10.42
N GLU A 118 -6.30 26.95 -10.47
CA GLU A 118 -7.72 27.20 -10.72
C GLU A 118 -8.11 26.79 -12.15
N PRO A 119 -9.33 26.26 -12.36
CA PRO A 119 -9.83 25.99 -13.71
C PRO A 119 -10.08 27.30 -14.48
N ASP A 120 -9.58 27.36 -15.71
CA ASP A 120 -9.79 28.51 -16.61
C ASP A 120 -11.24 28.62 -17.11
N ILE A 121 -11.96 27.48 -17.13
CA ILE A 121 -13.30 27.32 -17.69
C ILE A 121 -14.19 26.60 -16.69
N GLY A 122 -15.47 26.98 -16.63
CA GLY A 122 -16.46 26.33 -15.78
C GLY A 122 -16.40 26.79 -14.32
N PRO A 123 -17.11 26.11 -13.41
CA PRO A 123 -17.14 26.48 -12.01
C PRO A 123 -15.80 26.18 -11.32
N ILE A 124 -15.33 27.15 -10.52
CA ILE A 124 -14.22 26.95 -9.59
C ILE A 124 -14.75 26.25 -8.34
N ARG A 125 -14.16 25.11 -8.00
CA ARG A 125 -14.52 24.32 -6.81
C ARG A 125 -13.25 23.94 -6.07
N GLU A 126 -13.24 24.17 -4.76
CA GLU A 126 -12.23 23.60 -3.88
C GLU A 126 -12.53 22.10 -3.67
N VAL A 127 -11.49 21.30 -3.42
CA VAL A 127 -11.63 19.90 -3.01
C VAL A 127 -12.60 19.79 -1.84
N ALA A 128 -13.53 18.83 -1.94
CA ALA A 128 -14.59 18.61 -0.95
C ALA A 128 -15.43 19.87 -0.63
N GLU A 129 -15.54 20.80 -1.58
CA GLU A 129 -16.24 22.09 -1.39
C GLU A 129 -15.64 22.94 -0.25
N GLY A 130 -14.36 22.73 0.07
CA GLY A 130 -13.67 23.37 1.20
C GLY A 130 -13.91 22.69 2.55
N ASP A 131 -14.69 21.60 2.60
CA ASP A 131 -14.95 20.81 3.81
C ASP A 131 -13.95 19.64 3.96
N LYS A 132 -14.22 18.73 4.90
CA LYS A 132 -13.34 17.61 5.26
C LYS A 132 -13.66 16.33 4.47
N LEU A 133 -12.61 15.63 4.08
CA LEU A 133 -12.66 14.32 3.45
C LEU A 133 -12.97 13.24 4.50
N LYS A 134 -14.25 12.96 4.72
CA LYS A 134 -14.69 11.99 5.75
C LYS A 134 -14.20 10.56 5.49
N ASN A 135 -14.20 10.13 4.22
CA ASN A 135 -13.72 8.80 3.83
C ASN A 135 -12.80 8.90 2.61
N LEU A 136 -11.51 8.64 2.82
CA LEU A 136 -10.47 8.73 1.79
C LEU A 136 -9.77 7.38 1.65
N ILE A 137 -9.82 6.78 0.46
CA ILE A 137 -9.08 5.57 0.11
C ILE A 137 -7.89 5.95 -0.77
N ILE A 138 -6.69 5.61 -0.34
CA ILE A 138 -5.44 5.81 -1.07
C ILE A 138 -5.06 4.51 -1.78
N THR A 139 -5.05 4.53 -3.10
CA THR A 139 -4.64 3.37 -3.93
C THR A 139 -3.49 3.70 -4.89
N THR A 140 -2.73 4.75 -4.59
CA THR A 140 -1.47 5.07 -5.27
C THR A 140 -0.40 4.01 -4.95
N LYS A 141 0.72 4.05 -5.67
CA LYS A 141 1.92 3.29 -5.27
C LYS A 141 2.42 3.73 -3.89
N ALA A 142 3.10 2.85 -3.17
CA ALA A 142 3.57 3.08 -1.81
C ALA A 142 4.42 4.34 -1.65
N SER A 143 5.36 4.57 -2.58
CA SER A 143 6.17 5.79 -2.62
C SER A 143 5.38 7.10 -2.66
N ALA A 144 4.18 7.10 -3.24
CA ALA A 144 3.33 8.27 -3.39
C ALA A 144 2.21 8.39 -2.34
N SER A 145 1.91 7.33 -1.57
CA SER A 145 0.71 7.29 -0.73
C SER A 145 0.72 8.34 0.38
N LEU A 146 1.72 8.34 1.25
CA LEU A 146 1.83 9.31 2.33
C LEU A 146 2.03 10.75 1.82
N PRO A 147 2.86 11.03 0.80
CA PRO A 147 2.93 12.36 0.20
C PRO A 147 1.59 12.89 -0.31
N GLN A 148 0.72 12.05 -0.88
CA GLN A 148 -0.62 12.49 -1.30
C GLN A 148 -1.55 12.76 -0.12
N VAL A 149 -1.47 11.95 0.94
CA VAL A 149 -2.20 12.22 2.20
C VAL A 149 -1.74 13.52 2.82
N ASP A 150 -0.43 13.76 2.87
CA ASP A 150 0.16 14.98 3.40
C ASP A 150 -0.23 16.21 2.57
N ARG A 151 -0.32 16.06 1.24
CA ARG A 151 -0.79 17.13 0.33
C ARG A 151 -2.23 17.54 0.62
N VAL A 152 -3.09 16.61 1.02
CA VAL A 152 -4.50 16.90 1.37
C VAL A 152 -4.73 17.07 2.88
N ARG A 153 -3.67 17.20 3.69
CA ARG A 153 -3.77 17.23 5.16
C ARG A 153 -4.71 18.29 5.73
N GLY A 154 -4.87 19.43 5.04
CA GLY A 154 -5.80 20.49 5.44
C GLY A 154 -7.28 20.14 5.27
N TYR A 155 -7.58 19.12 4.46
CA TYR A 155 -8.92 18.55 4.29
C TYR A 155 -9.16 17.36 5.21
N LEU A 156 -8.22 17.03 6.10
CA LEU A 156 -8.33 15.94 7.06
C LEU A 156 -8.49 16.51 8.48
N ASP A 157 -9.28 15.81 9.29
CA ASP A 157 -9.50 16.11 10.71
C ASP A 157 -9.83 14.82 11.47
N ARG A 158 -10.15 14.94 12.76
CA ARG A 158 -10.59 13.81 13.60
C ARG A 158 -11.84 13.08 13.11
N ASN A 159 -12.62 13.66 12.21
CA ASN A 159 -13.79 13.00 11.64
C ASN A 159 -13.47 12.28 10.33
N SER A 160 -12.23 12.37 9.87
CA SER A 160 -11.77 11.77 8.62
C SER A 160 -11.18 10.38 8.87
N THR A 161 -11.48 9.45 7.97
CA THR A 161 -10.88 8.11 7.91
C THR A 161 -10.08 7.97 6.63
N VAL A 162 -8.79 7.68 6.75
CA VAL A 162 -7.86 7.48 5.63
C VAL A 162 -7.46 6.01 5.58
N LEU A 163 -7.77 5.34 4.47
CA LEU A 163 -7.46 3.94 4.23
C LEU A 163 -6.36 3.79 3.19
N PHE A 164 -5.27 3.14 3.55
CA PHE A 164 -4.19 2.78 2.64
C PHE A 164 -4.37 1.39 2.03
N VAL A 165 -4.31 1.28 0.71
CA VAL A 165 -4.48 0.00 -0.02
C VAL A 165 -3.19 -0.45 -0.70
N GLN A 166 -2.14 0.37 -0.70
CA GLN A 166 -0.87 0.03 -1.32
C GLN A 166 -0.23 -1.25 -0.76
N ASN A 167 0.66 -1.84 -1.56
CA ASN A 167 1.53 -2.89 -1.07
C ASN A 167 2.60 -2.33 -0.12
N GLY A 168 3.23 -3.22 0.65
CA GLY A 168 4.32 -2.86 1.57
C GLY A 168 3.80 -2.46 2.95
N MET A 169 4.72 -1.91 3.74
CA MET A 169 4.42 -1.46 5.10
C MET A 169 3.84 -0.05 5.09
N SER A 170 2.86 0.19 5.95
CA SER A 170 2.42 1.56 6.22
C SER A 170 3.55 2.33 6.91
N LYS A 171 3.93 3.49 6.37
CA LYS A 171 4.90 4.41 6.99
C LYS A 171 4.42 4.96 8.34
N LEU A 172 3.12 4.80 8.64
CA LEU A 172 2.50 5.23 9.88
C LEU A 172 2.54 4.17 10.98
N TRP A 173 3.08 2.98 10.72
CA TRP A 173 3.44 2.10 11.82
C TRP A 173 4.51 2.75 12.72
N PRO A 174 4.55 2.40 14.01
CA PRO A 174 5.68 2.70 14.87
C PRO A 174 7.01 2.28 14.22
N PRO A 175 8.10 3.02 14.47
CA PRO A 175 8.20 4.15 15.41
C PRO A 175 7.81 5.52 14.80
N HIS A 176 7.52 5.60 13.51
CA HIS A 176 7.51 6.89 12.79
C HIS A 176 6.16 7.59 12.72
N GLY A 177 5.04 6.84 12.74
CA GLY A 177 3.70 7.42 12.53
C GLY A 177 3.31 8.50 13.54
N SER A 178 3.63 8.30 14.82
CA SER A 178 3.32 9.28 15.87
C SER A 178 4.08 10.59 15.69
N LEU A 179 5.33 10.52 15.22
CA LEU A 179 6.15 11.70 14.90
C LEU A 179 5.55 12.48 13.72
N TYR A 180 5.13 11.80 12.66
CA TYR A 180 4.43 12.43 11.54
C TYR A 180 3.15 13.13 12.01
N VAL A 181 2.30 12.44 12.77
CA VAL A 181 1.01 12.98 13.21
C VAL A 181 1.19 14.19 14.13
N SER A 182 2.04 14.09 15.14
CA SER A 182 2.32 15.19 16.08
C SER A 182 2.93 16.43 15.41
N HIS A 183 3.65 16.24 14.30
CA HIS A 183 4.18 17.35 13.50
C HIS A 183 3.10 18.02 12.64
N ARG A 184 2.21 17.24 12.02
CA ARG A 184 1.22 17.75 11.06
C ARG A 184 -0.10 18.18 11.66
N TYR A 185 -0.47 17.62 12.81
CA TYR A 185 -1.77 17.83 13.44
C TYR A 185 -1.57 18.33 14.87
N HIS A 186 -2.37 19.33 15.24
CA HIS A 186 -2.51 19.70 16.65
C HIS A 186 -3.14 18.54 17.42
N SER A 187 -2.82 18.43 18.72
CA SER A 187 -3.31 17.36 19.58
C SER A 187 -4.82 17.13 19.39
N SER A 188 -5.19 15.89 19.05
CA SER A 188 -6.58 15.42 18.92
C SER A 188 -7.33 15.86 17.65
N HIS A 189 -6.64 16.42 16.66
CA HIS A 189 -7.23 16.74 15.34
C HIS A 189 -6.79 15.80 14.21
N GLU A 190 -5.94 14.82 14.51
CA GLU A 190 -5.50 13.83 13.53
C GLU A 190 -6.64 12.92 13.05
N PRO A 191 -6.62 12.48 11.78
CA PRO A 191 -7.60 11.53 11.28
C PRO A 191 -7.33 10.11 11.78
N ASN A 192 -8.25 9.21 11.50
CA ASN A 192 -8.06 7.77 11.71
C ASN A 192 -7.34 7.17 10.51
N TYR A 193 -6.25 6.43 10.74
CA TYR A 193 -5.51 5.75 9.68
C TYR A 193 -5.72 4.24 9.73
N LEU A 194 -6.22 3.70 8.62
CA LEU A 194 -6.42 2.27 8.37
C LEU A 194 -5.48 1.82 7.25
N ALA A 195 -5.22 0.52 7.17
CA ALA A 195 -4.58 -0.08 6.00
C ALA A 195 -5.23 -1.41 5.61
N CYS A 196 -5.00 -1.80 4.36
CA CYS A 196 -5.40 -3.06 3.80
C CYS A 196 -4.20 -3.95 3.45
N VAL A 197 -4.36 -5.25 3.66
CA VAL A 197 -3.55 -6.28 3.00
C VAL A 197 -4.42 -6.98 1.99
N THR A 198 -4.16 -6.73 0.71
CA THR A 198 -4.87 -7.38 -0.41
C THR A 198 -4.02 -8.47 -1.06
N THR A 199 -4.63 -9.60 -1.42
CA THR A 199 -3.96 -10.68 -2.18
C THR A 199 -4.56 -10.85 -3.58
N HIS A 200 -5.46 -9.94 -3.99
CA HIS A 200 -6.06 -9.95 -5.33
C HIS A 200 -5.01 -9.71 -6.42
N GLY A 201 -5.08 -10.49 -7.49
CA GLY A 201 -4.28 -10.32 -8.69
C GLY A 201 -5.03 -9.43 -9.68
N VAL A 202 -4.56 -8.20 -9.89
CA VAL A 202 -5.15 -7.26 -10.84
C VAL A 202 -4.11 -6.71 -11.80
N THR A 203 -4.34 -6.89 -13.09
CA THR A 203 -3.42 -6.49 -14.17
C THR A 203 -4.07 -5.41 -15.03
N SER A 204 -3.27 -4.45 -15.51
CA SER A 204 -3.80 -3.38 -16.36
C SER A 204 -4.02 -3.90 -17.78
N GLN A 205 -5.15 -3.53 -18.40
CA GLN A 205 -5.45 -3.78 -19.81
C GLN A 205 -5.67 -2.46 -20.58
N GLY A 206 -5.17 -1.35 -20.04
CA GLY A 206 -5.32 -0.01 -20.61
C GLY A 206 -5.79 1.03 -19.59
N THR A 207 -6.07 2.23 -20.08
CA THR A 207 -6.68 3.29 -19.27
C THR A 207 -8.08 2.85 -18.83
N PHE A 208 -8.39 3.01 -17.54
CA PHE A 208 -9.65 2.60 -16.89
C PHE A 208 -10.07 1.13 -17.02
N LYS A 209 -9.28 0.30 -17.71
CA LYS A 209 -9.53 -1.12 -17.91
C LYS A 209 -8.54 -2.03 -17.19
N SER A 210 -9.04 -3.00 -16.45
CA SER A 210 -8.23 -3.96 -15.70
C SER A 210 -8.76 -5.39 -15.84
N LEU A 211 -7.85 -6.36 -15.81
CA LEU A 211 -8.16 -7.79 -15.67
C LEU A 211 -8.05 -8.14 -14.18
N HIS A 212 -9.12 -8.63 -13.60
CA HIS A 212 -9.09 -9.27 -12.28
C HIS A 212 -8.64 -10.72 -12.46
N ALA A 213 -7.31 -10.90 -12.55
CA ALA A 213 -6.66 -12.16 -12.91
C ALA A 213 -6.79 -13.23 -11.81
N SER A 214 -6.88 -12.83 -10.55
CA SER A 214 -6.98 -13.78 -9.43
C SER A 214 -7.78 -13.18 -8.29
N GLN A 215 -8.93 -13.77 -7.97
CA GLN A 215 -9.76 -13.37 -6.83
C GLN A 215 -9.18 -13.93 -5.54
N ALA A 216 -9.13 -13.09 -4.51
CA ALA A 216 -8.63 -13.44 -3.20
C ALA A 216 -9.34 -12.58 -2.13
N ASP A 217 -8.65 -12.18 -1.06
CA ASP A 217 -9.22 -11.45 0.07
C ASP A 217 -8.55 -10.08 0.31
N VAL A 218 -9.24 -9.26 1.11
CA VAL A 218 -8.73 -8.01 1.67
C VAL A 218 -8.87 -8.06 3.19
N ALA A 219 -7.75 -8.03 3.92
CA ALA A 219 -7.79 -7.76 5.35
C ALA A 219 -7.72 -6.24 5.57
N VAL A 220 -8.60 -5.66 6.38
CA VAL A 220 -8.58 -4.25 6.78
C VAL A 220 -8.49 -4.11 8.30
N GLY A 221 -7.67 -3.18 8.78
CA GLY A 221 -7.54 -2.89 10.21
C GLY A 221 -6.91 -1.52 10.48
N ALA A 222 -6.84 -1.15 11.75
CA ALA A 222 -6.24 0.11 12.18
C ALA A 222 -4.71 0.05 12.14
N VAL A 223 -4.09 1.18 11.75
CA VAL A 223 -2.64 1.39 11.84
C VAL A 223 -2.33 2.37 12.97
N LEU A 224 -2.95 3.56 12.87
CA LEU A 224 -2.78 4.66 13.80
C LEU A 224 -4.16 5.26 14.10
N PRO A 225 -4.90 4.66 15.06
CA PRO A 225 -6.26 5.08 15.41
C PRO A 225 -6.27 6.38 16.21
N ASN A 226 -7.28 7.23 15.99
CA ASN A 226 -7.55 8.35 16.87
C ASN A 226 -8.57 7.90 17.94
N SER A 227 -8.09 7.72 19.17
CA SER A 227 -8.88 7.23 20.30
C SER A 227 -10.17 8.01 20.59
N LEU A 228 -10.27 9.28 20.16
CA LEU A 228 -11.45 10.13 20.39
C LEU A 228 -12.53 9.99 19.32
N SER A 229 -12.27 9.25 18.24
CA SER A 229 -13.13 9.23 17.04
C SER A 229 -13.12 7.89 16.30
N VAL A 230 -12.77 6.81 17.00
CA VAL A 230 -12.67 5.45 16.42
C VAL A 230 -13.95 5.02 15.72
N ASP A 231 -15.11 5.44 16.23
CA ASP A 231 -16.43 5.17 15.67
C ASP A 231 -16.59 5.70 14.23
N ARG A 232 -15.81 6.73 13.85
CA ARG A 232 -15.83 7.30 12.49
C ARG A 232 -15.30 6.36 11.42
N THR A 233 -14.53 5.35 11.82
CA THR A 233 -14.03 4.32 10.89
C THR A 233 -15.11 3.33 10.45
N ALA A 234 -16.20 3.21 11.22
CA ALA A 234 -17.19 2.14 11.05
C ALA A 234 -17.89 2.18 9.69
N TYR A 235 -18.17 3.38 9.17
CA TYR A 235 -18.84 3.52 7.88
C TYR A 235 -17.98 2.96 6.73
N LEU A 236 -16.73 3.40 6.61
CA LEU A 236 -15.84 2.96 5.54
C LEU A 236 -15.54 1.46 5.65
N VAL A 237 -15.27 0.96 6.85
CA VAL A 237 -15.04 -0.48 7.07
C VAL A 237 -16.26 -1.29 6.64
N LYS A 238 -17.48 -0.89 7.07
CA LYS A 238 -18.71 -1.57 6.65
C LYS A 238 -18.87 -1.60 5.13
N GLN A 239 -18.62 -0.48 4.45
CA GLN A 239 -18.70 -0.40 2.99
C GLN A 239 -17.75 -1.39 2.30
N LEU A 240 -16.53 -1.57 2.82
CA LEU A 240 -15.58 -2.55 2.29
C LEU A 240 -16.07 -3.99 2.50
N LEU A 241 -16.57 -4.31 3.70
CA LEU A 241 -17.06 -5.65 4.05
C LEU A 241 -18.29 -6.07 3.21
N GLU A 242 -19.14 -5.10 2.87
CA GLU A 242 -20.35 -5.32 2.05
C GLU A 242 -20.06 -5.26 0.54
N ALA A 243 -18.87 -4.81 0.13
CA ALA A 243 -18.50 -4.67 -1.27
C ALA A 243 -18.19 -6.03 -1.91
N PRO A 244 -18.95 -6.46 -2.94
CA PRO A 244 -18.71 -7.75 -3.59
C PRO A 244 -17.33 -7.78 -4.26
N HIS A 245 -16.77 -8.99 -4.38
CA HIS A 245 -15.47 -9.25 -5.02
C HIS A 245 -14.23 -8.72 -4.31
N LEU A 246 -14.37 -7.99 -3.19
CA LEU A 246 -13.22 -7.72 -2.32
C LEU A 246 -12.96 -8.88 -1.37
N GLU A 247 -14.00 -9.63 -0.99
CA GLU A 247 -13.95 -10.63 0.09
C GLU A 247 -13.26 -10.02 1.33
N ALA A 248 -13.68 -8.81 1.68
CA ALA A 248 -13.03 -8.04 2.72
C ALA A 248 -13.39 -8.59 4.11
N ARG A 249 -12.40 -8.61 5.01
CA ARG A 249 -12.56 -8.99 6.41
C ARG A 249 -11.87 -7.95 7.29
N SER A 250 -12.51 -7.62 8.41
CA SER A 250 -11.90 -6.77 9.44
C SER A 250 -11.01 -7.62 10.33
N VAL A 251 -9.82 -7.11 10.65
CA VAL A 251 -8.83 -7.77 11.52
C VAL A 251 -8.36 -6.84 12.61
N SER A 252 -7.80 -7.40 13.69
CA SER A 252 -7.19 -6.58 14.74
C SER A 252 -5.96 -5.86 14.22
N ARG A 253 -5.56 -4.76 14.88
CA ARG A 253 -4.32 -4.03 14.60
C ARG A 253 -3.09 -4.94 14.58
N GLY A 254 -2.95 -5.83 15.56
CA GLY A 254 -1.87 -6.81 15.63
C GLY A 254 -1.89 -7.83 14.48
N GLU A 255 -3.05 -8.34 14.11
CA GLU A 255 -3.17 -9.25 12.95
C GLU A 255 -2.84 -8.54 11.64
N LEU A 256 -3.31 -7.31 11.43
CA LEU A 256 -2.97 -6.52 10.24
C LEU A 256 -1.46 -6.32 10.11
N TRP A 257 -0.80 -5.98 11.22
CA TRP A 257 0.64 -5.77 11.25
C TRP A 257 1.39 -7.03 10.84
N ILE A 258 1.02 -8.20 11.38
CA ILE A 258 1.60 -9.49 10.99
C ILE A 258 1.39 -9.77 9.49
N LEU A 259 0.16 -9.56 8.99
CA LEU A 259 -0.15 -9.80 7.58
C LEU A 259 0.66 -8.89 6.64
N GLN A 260 0.92 -7.63 7.03
CA GLN A 260 1.78 -6.74 6.26
C GLN A 260 3.25 -7.19 6.30
N LEU A 261 3.78 -7.61 7.45
CA LEU A 261 5.14 -8.10 7.59
C LEU A 261 5.38 -9.39 6.77
N GLU A 262 4.45 -10.34 6.81
CA GLU A 262 4.55 -11.57 6.02
C GLU A 262 4.52 -11.27 4.52
N LYS A 263 3.60 -10.41 4.09
CA LYS A 263 3.51 -9.99 2.70
C LYS A 263 4.74 -9.18 2.26
N LEU A 264 5.32 -8.38 3.15
CA LEU A 264 6.57 -7.67 2.92
C LEU A 264 7.70 -8.66 2.60
N VAL A 265 7.90 -9.70 3.42
CA VAL A 265 8.93 -10.72 3.19
C VAL A 265 8.74 -11.38 1.82
N VAL A 266 7.50 -11.77 1.49
CA VAL A 266 7.18 -12.33 0.17
C VAL A 266 7.59 -11.38 -0.96
N ASN A 267 7.19 -10.12 -0.86
CA ASN A 267 7.46 -9.11 -1.87
C ASN A 267 8.94 -8.72 -1.94
N ALA A 268 9.67 -8.73 -0.82
CA ALA A 268 11.09 -8.37 -0.76
C ALA A 268 12.02 -9.46 -1.31
N ILE A 269 11.51 -10.69 -1.48
CA ILE A 269 12.26 -11.81 -2.04
C ILE A 269 11.80 -12.07 -3.48
N ILE A 270 10.52 -12.40 -3.69
CA ILE A 270 10.04 -12.86 -5.01
C ILE A 270 10.11 -11.74 -6.05
N ASN A 271 9.66 -10.54 -5.70
CA ASN A 271 9.52 -9.47 -6.68
C ASN A 271 10.87 -8.98 -7.25
N PRO A 272 11.89 -8.62 -6.44
CA PRO A 272 13.19 -8.21 -6.98
C PRO A 272 13.89 -9.34 -7.73
N LEU A 273 13.88 -10.57 -7.20
CA LEU A 273 14.56 -11.69 -7.86
C LEU A 273 13.94 -11.99 -9.23
N THR A 274 12.61 -12.03 -9.33
CA THR A 274 11.94 -12.20 -10.64
C THR A 274 12.17 -11.02 -11.59
N ALA A 275 12.28 -9.80 -11.08
CA ALA A 275 12.58 -8.62 -11.88
C ALA A 275 13.99 -8.68 -12.47
N ILE A 276 14.98 -9.07 -11.67
CA ILE A 276 16.39 -9.20 -12.09
C ILE A 276 16.57 -10.40 -13.04
N LEU A 277 15.96 -11.54 -12.75
CA LEU A 277 16.11 -12.77 -13.55
C LEU A 277 15.17 -12.84 -14.77
N GLY A 278 14.20 -11.93 -14.85
CA GLY A 278 13.21 -11.90 -15.94
C GLY A 278 12.25 -13.10 -15.97
N CYS A 279 12.06 -13.79 -14.85
CA CYS A 279 11.36 -15.08 -14.77
C CYS A 279 9.99 -15.02 -14.04
N LYS A 280 9.19 -16.08 -14.15
CA LYS A 280 7.97 -16.25 -13.34
C LYS A 280 8.32 -16.62 -11.90
N ASN A 281 7.41 -16.38 -10.97
CA ASN A 281 7.63 -16.61 -9.53
C ASN A 281 8.12 -18.02 -9.20
N GLY A 282 7.58 -19.05 -9.87
CA GLY A 282 7.90 -20.45 -9.60
C GLY A 282 9.35 -20.83 -9.92
N ALA A 283 10.00 -20.11 -10.84
CA ALA A 283 11.37 -20.41 -11.25
C ALA A 283 12.40 -20.15 -10.13
N LEU A 284 12.04 -19.36 -9.12
CA LEU A 284 12.91 -19.07 -7.97
C LEU A 284 13.07 -20.26 -7.01
N PHE A 285 12.15 -21.22 -7.06
CA PHE A 285 12.07 -22.34 -6.09
C PHE A 285 12.34 -23.69 -6.76
N ASN A 286 13.18 -23.70 -7.80
CA ASN A 286 13.66 -24.93 -8.40
C ASN A 286 14.71 -25.58 -7.48
N GLU A 287 14.42 -26.78 -6.98
CA GLU A 287 15.26 -27.51 -6.03
C GLU A 287 16.65 -27.85 -6.61
N ASP A 288 16.77 -27.96 -7.93
CA ASP A 288 18.06 -28.25 -8.60
C ASP A 288 19.00 -27.04 -8.65
N ASN A 289 18.54 -25.85 -8.23
CA ASN A 289 19.32 -24.61 -8.31
C ASN A 289 19.86 -24.17 -6.94
N GLU A 290 21.03 -24.71 -6.58
CA GLU A 290 21.69 -24.43 -5.30
C GLU A 290 22.04 -22.95 -5.11
N ILE A 291 22.37 -22.23 -6.18
CA ILE A 291 22.71 -20.80 -6.13
C ILE A 291 21.49 -19.96 -5.74
N LEU A 292 20.36 -20.17 -6.40
CA LEU A 292 19.11 -19.48 -6.06
C LEU A 292 18.63 -19.84 -4.66
N ALA A 293 18.70 -21.13 -4.29
CA ALA A 293 18.34 -21.58 -2.96
C ALA A 293 19.17 -20.85 -1.89
N ARG A 294 20.49 -20.71 -2.09
CA ARG A 294 21.39 -19.96 -1.20
C ARG A 294 21.05 -18.47 -1.13
N VAL A 295 20.81 -17.81 -2.26
CA VAL A 295 20.45 -16.37 -2.30
C VAL A 295 19.14 -16.13 -1.54
N VAL A 296 18.13 -16.96 -1.78
CA VAL A 296 16.84 -16.88 -1.05
C VAL A 296 17.05 -17.11 0.44
N ASP A 297 17.89 -18.07 0.83
CA ASP A 297 18.18 -18.39 2.23
C ASP A 297 18.86 -17.24 2.97
N GLN A 298 19.84 -16.57 2.34
CA GLN A 298 20.51 -15.39 2.88
C GLN A 298 19.53 -14.22 3.08
N LEU A 299 18.70 -13.91 2.06
CA LEU A 299 17.68 -12.86 2.15
C LEU A 299 16.65 -13.14 3.26
N LEU A 300 16.20 -14.39 3.39
CA LEU A 300 15.32 -14.78 4.50
C LEU A 300 16.01 -14.60 5.85
N GLY A 301 17.32 -14.87 5.93
CA GLY A 301 18.12 -14.74 7.14
C GLY A 301 18.18 -13.30 7.62
N GLU A 302 18.47 -12.37 6.71
CA GLU A 302 18.47 -10.93 7.00
C GLU A 302 17.06 -10.44 7.38
N ALA A 303 16.04 -10.75 6.57
CA ALA A 303 14.67 -10.36 6.88
C ALA A 303 14.21 -10.90 8.24
N SER A 304 14.52 -12.16 8.57
CA SER A 304 14.17 -12.76 9.86
C SER A 304 14.78 -12.01 11.04
N GLN A 305 16.05 -11.61 10.94
CA GLN A 305 16.73 -10.87 12.00
C GLN A 305 16.09 -9.49 12.21
N VAL A 306 15.82 -8.75 11.12
CA VAL A 306 15.13 -7.46 11.19
C VAL A 306 13.76 -7.59 11.86
N LEU A 307 12.96 -8.58 11.45
CA LEU A 307 11.62 -8.76 11.99
C LEU A 307 11.61 -9.21 13.45
N GLN A 308 12.53 -10.09 13.85
CA GLN A 308 12.66 -10.49 15.26
C GLN A 308 13.09 -9.33 16.15
N LEU A 309 14.05 -8.51 15.71
CA LEU A 309 14.42 -7.28 16.42
C LEU A 309 13.25 -6.31 16.51
N LEU A 310 12.49 -6.13 15.43
CA LEU A 310 11.32 -5.26 15.44
C LEU A 310 10.24 -5.72 16.43
N VAL A 311 9.98 -7.02 16.50
CA VAL A 311 9.04 -7.62 17.46
C VAL A 311 9.52 -7.41 18.91
N ALA A 312 10.82 -7.48 19.15
CA ALA A 312 11.42 -7.25 20.47
C ALA A 312 11.51 -5.76 20.85
N HIS A 313 11.45 -4.86 19.88
CA HIS A 313 11.66 -3.43 20.09
C HIS A 313 10.46 -2.76 20.79
N GLU A 314 10.74 -1.80 21.67
CA GLU A 314 9.72 -1.11 22.48
C GLU A 314 8.64 -0.40 21.65
N SER A 315 8.98 0.07 20.45
CA SER A 315 8.02 0.70 19.53
C SER A 315 6.88 -0.20 19.11
N SER A 316 7.06 -1.52 19.19
CA SER A 316 6.05 -2.52 18.80
C SER A 316 5.16 -2.94 19.98
N ALA A 317 5.48 -2.53 21.21
CA ALA A 317 4.80 -2.97 22.43
C ALA A 317 3.29 -2.66 22.42
N GLU A 318 2.88 -1.51 21.86
CA GLU A 318 1.47 -1.16 21.71
C GLU A 318 0.73 -2.10 20.76
N ILE A 319 1.34 -2.46 19.63
CA ILE A 319 0.72 -3.34 18.60
C ILE A 319 0.53 -4.76 19.13
N ILE A 320 1.48 -5.21 19.95
CA ILE A 320 1.59 -6.58 20.46
C ILE A 320 0.70 -6.80 21.71
N GLY A 321 -0.07 -5.79 22.13
CA GLY A 321 -1.06 -5.92 23.20
C GLY A 321 -0.46 -5.86 24.61
N GLN A 322 0.78 -5.38 24.79
CA GLN A 322 1.34 -5.15 26.13
C GLN A 322 0.77 -3.88 26.80
N GLN A 323 0.10 -3.00 26.05
CA GLN A 323 -0.43 -1.71 26.57
C GLN A 323 -1.80 -1.26 26.00
N GLU A 324 -2.53 -2.08 25.24
CA GLU A 324 -3.76 -1.60 24.57
C GLU A 324 -4.99 -1.51 25.50
N ARG A 325 -5.67 -0.36 25.42
CA ARG A 325 -7.13 -0.31 25.55
C ARG A 325 -7.69 -0.77 24.21
N ARG A 326 -8.27 -1.97 24.15
CA ARG A 326 -8.98 -2.49 22.96
C ARG A 326 -9.87 -1.40 22.37
N LEU A 327 -9.71 -1.12 21.08
CA LEU A 327 -10.55 -0.11 20.42
C LEU A 327 -12.01 -0.57 20.44
N PRO A 328 -12.99 0.33 20.65
CA PRO A 328 -14.40 -0.02 20.51
C PRO A 328 -14.64 -0.59 19.11
N ALA A 329 -15.26 -1.78 19.02
CA ALA A 329 -15.59 -2.50 17.80
C ALA A 329 -14.42 -3.17 17.03
N GLU A 330 -13.21 -3.28 17.59
CA GLU A 330 -12.17 -4.12 16.99
C GLU A 330 -12.46 -5.62 17.16
N PRO A 331 -12.30 -6.42 16.08
CA PRO A 331 -12.48 -7.87 16.15
C PRO A 331 -11.41 -8.50 17.06
N GLU A 332 -11.73 -9.64 17.65
CA GLU A 332 -10.76 -10.38 18.46
C GLU A 332 -9.61 -10.86 17.58
N ALA A 333 -8.38 -10.73 18.11
CA ALA A 333 -7.21 -11.27 17.43
C ALA A 333 -7.33 -12.80 17.41
N ASN A 334 -7.33 -13.39 16.22
CA ASN A 334 -7.33 -14.85 16.05
C ASN A 334 -5.91 -15.44 16.12
N ILE A 335 -4.92 -14.64 16.51
CA ILE A 335 -3.49 -14.97 16.45
C ILE A 335 -2.86 -14.70 17.82
N ASP A 336 -1.99 -15.60 18.26
CA ASP A 336 -1.16 -15.41 19.45
C ASP A 336 -0.10 -14.34 19.17
N LEU A 337 -0.34 -13.15 19.73
CA LEU A 337 0.55 -11.99 19.64
C LEU A 337 1.69 -12.05 20.66
N SER A 338 1.80 -13.07 21.51
CA SER A 338 2.88 -13.10 22.52
C SER A 338 4.26 -12.97 21.85
N PRO A 339 5.22 -12.25 22.46
CA PRO A 339 6.54 -12.09 21.89
C PRO A 339 7.18 -13.43 21.50
N LYS A 340 6.99 -14.48 22.31
CA LYS A 340 7.48 -15.83 22.00
C LYS A 340 6.88 -16.40 20.70
N SER A 341 5.57 -16.31 20.53
CA SER A 341 4.88 -16.76 19.30
C SER A 341 5.36 -15.97 18.09
N LEU A 342 5.49 -14.65 18.21
CA LEU A 342 5.95 -13.79 17.13
C LEU A 342 7.40 -14.03 16.74
N HIS A 343 8.30 -14.21 17.71
CA HIS A 343 9.70 -14.59 17.43
C HIS A 343 9.78 -15.91 16.68
N GLN A 344 8.98 -16.92 17.09
CA GLN A 344 8.91 -18.18 16.35
C GLN A 344 8.34 -17.97 14.94
N ARG A 345 7.26 -17.22 14.79
CA ARG A 345 6.59 -16.96 13.50
C ARG A 345 7.51 -16.28 12.49
N PHE A 346 8.31 -15.32 12.93
CA PHE A 346 9.27 -14.60 12.08
C PHE A 346 10.68 -15.19 12.11
N SER A 347 10.85 -16.39 12.68
CA SER A 347 12.12 -17.13 12.60
C SER A 347 12.42 -17.56 11.17
N HIS A 348 13.71 -17.66 10.84
CA HIS A 348 14.18 -18.03 9.51
C HIS A 348 13.52 -19.31 8.95
N PRO A 349 13.40 -20.43 9.71
CA PRO A 349 12.73 -21.63 9.21
C PRO A 349 11.26 -21.40 8.88
N GLN A 350 10.52 -20.64 9.70
CA GLN A 350 9.10 -20.37 9.46
C GLN A 350 8.88 -19.46 8.25
N LEU A 351 9.75 -18.45 8.07
CA LEU A 351 9.73 -17.60 6.88
C LEU A 351 10.09 -18.39 5.61
N LYS A 352 11.04 -19.33 5.71
CA LYS A 352 11.38 -20.24 4.62
C LYS A 352 10.20 -21.11 4.22
N ASP A 353 9.56 -21.79 5.18
CA ASP A 353 8.37 -22.60 4.90
C ASP A 353 7.23 -21.76 4.30
N MET A 354 7.06 -20.53 4.79
CA MET A 354 6.09 -19.59 4.24
C MET A 354 6.40 -19.22 2.79
N ILE A 355 7.64 -18.84 2.48
CA ILE A 355 7.98 -18.36 1.14
C ILE A 355 7.86 -19.47 0.10
N TYR A 356 8.24 -20.71 0.42
CA TYR A 356 8.10 -21.85 -0.49
C TYR A 356 6.64 -22.21 -0.73
N ARG A 357 5.81 -22.20 0.33
CA ARG A 357 4.36 -22.42 0.21
C ARG A 357 3.68 -21.36 -0.64
N VAL A 358 4.03 -20.09 -0.44
CA VAL A 358 3.51 -18.98 -1.25
C VAL A 358 4.02 -19.10 -2.69
N GLY A 359 5.32 -19.30 -2.87
CA GLY A 359 5.98 -19.47 -4.16
C GLY A 359 5.34 -20.55 -5.02
N HIS A 360 5.02 -21.71 -4.43
CA HIS A 360 4.29 -22.78 -5.10
C HIS A 360 2.87 -22.34 -5.51
N LYS A 361 2.13 -21.67 -4.62
CA LYS A 361 0.77 -21.18 -4.91
C LYS A 361 0.74 -20.15 -6.06
N VAL A 362 1.75 -19.29 -6.15
CA VAL A 362 1.83 -18.22 -7.16
C VAL A 362 2.78 -18.53 -8.31
N ARG A 363 3.20 -19.78 -8.47
CA ARG A 363 4.30 -20.18 -9.36
C ARG A 363 4.14 -19.71 -10.82
N ASP A 364 2.91 -19.68 -11.32
CA ASP A 364 2.59 -19.36 -12.70
C ASP A 364 2.43 -17.85 -12.95
N ASN A 365 2.42 -17.06 -11.87
CA ASN A 365 2.22 -15.62 -11.90
C ASN A 365 3.51 -14.86 -12.23
N THR A 366 3.33 -13.66 -12.77
CA THR A 366 4.40 -12.66 -12.97
C THR A 366 4.29 -11.62 -11.86
N SER A 367 5.37 -11.37 -11.11
CA SER A 367 5.38 -10.36 -10.05
C SER A 367 5.05 -8.95 -10.56
N SER A 368 4.50 -8.09 -9.69
CA SER A 368 4.21 -6.69 -10.03
C SER A 368 5.47 -5.92 -10.42
N MET A 369 6.59 -6.18 -9.73
CA MET A 369 7.86 -5.53 -10.01
C MET A 369 8.41 -5.89 -11.39
N LEU A 370 8.37 -7.17 -11.79
CA LEU A 370 8.76 -7.56 -13.15
C LEU A 370 7.85 -6.93 -14.21
N GLN A 371 6.54 -6.81 -13.94
CA GLN A 371 5.62 -6.10 -14.83
C GLN A 371 5.95 -4.61 -14.95
N ASP A 372 6.38 -3.97 -13.87
CA ASP A 372 6.80 -2.56 -13.86
C ASP A 372 8.11 -2.37 -14.61
N VAL A 373 9.12 -3.21 -14.36
CA VAL A 373 10.41 -3.18 -15.10
C VAL A 373 10.19 -3.35 -16.60
N ARG A 374 9.40 -4.35 -17.02
CA ARG A 374 9.07 -4.58 -18.44
C ARG A 374 8.34 -3.41 -19.09
N ALA A 375 7.61 -2.63 -18.31
CA ALA A 375 6.87 -1.46 -18.78
C ALA A 375 7.62 -0.14 -18.59
N GLY A 376 8.89 -0.17 -18.16
CA GLY A 376 9.69 1.02 -17.89
C GLY A 376 9.12 1.91 -16.77
N ARG A 377 8.38 1.34 -15.83
CA ARG A 377 7.79 2.06 -14.68
C ARG A 377 8.68 1.91 -13.45
N SER A 378 8.60 2.89 -12.55
CA SER A 378 9.22 2.80 -11.23
C SER A 378 8.67 1.61 -10.45
N THR A 379 9.55 0.96 -9.67
CA THR A 379 9.21 -0.19 -8.84
C THR A 379 8.99 0.24 -7.37
N GLU A 380 8.46 -0.69 -6.57
CA GLU A 380 8.29 -0.52 -5.11
C GLU A 380 9.51 -1.07 -4.34
N ILE A 381 10.70 -1.17 -4.96
CA ILE A 381 11.88 -1.82 -4.35
C ILE A 381 12.32 -1.13 -3.05
N ARG A 382 12.26 0.20 -3.02
CA ARG A 382 12.54 1.01 -1.82
C ARG A 382 11.48 0.81 -0.73
N ASP A 383 10.23 0.56 -1.11
CA ASP A 383 9.13 0.32 -0.16
C ASP A 383 9.13 -1.13 0.40
N PHE A 384 9.91 -2.05 -0.20
CA PHE A 384 10.07 -3.43 0.27
C PHE A 384 11.45 -3.69 0.87
N ASN A 385 12.47 -3.82 0.03
CA ASN A 385 13.84 -4.10 0.46
C ASN A 385 14.45 -2.85 1.11
N GLY A 386 14.18 -1.66 0.57
CA GLY A 386 14.61 -0.41 1.20
C GLY A 386 14.00 -0.24 2.60
N TRP A 387 12.75 -0.64 2.82
CA TRP A 387 12.14 -0.61 4.15
C TRP A 387 12.86 -1.55 5.13
N LEU A 388 13.26 -2.75 4.71
CA LEU A 388 14.05 -3.66 5.56
C LEU A 388 15.41 -3.06 5.92
N VAL A 389 16.08 -2.42 4.95
CA VAL A 389 17.37 -1.74 5.16
C VAL A 389 17.22 -0.56 6.12
N GLU A 390 16.20 0.29 5.92
CA GLU A 390 15.91 1.42 6.80
C GLU A 390 15.55 0.96 8.22
N MET A 391 14.76 -0.10 8.34
CA MET A 391 14.34 -0.64 9.63
C MET A 391 15.49 -1.31 10.37
N ALA A 392 16.37 -2.02 9.66
CA ALA A 392 17.61 -2.55 10.24
C ALA A 392 18.45 -1.43 10.85
N ALA A 393 18.72 -0.38 10.07
CA ALA A 393 19.49 0.78 10.54
C ALA A 393 18.87 1.49 11.75
N PHE A 394 17.54 1.50 11.85
CA PHE A 394 16.83 2.03 13.02
C PHE A 394 16.98 1.13 14.26
N LEU A 395 16.82 -0.19 14.10
CA LEU A 395 16.80 -1.16 15.21
C LEU A 395 18.21 -1.46 15.73
N ASP A 396 19.14 -1.70 14.82
CA ASP A 396 20.53 -2.04 15.09
C ASP A 396 21.40 -1.62 13.88
N PRO A 397 22.12 -0.49 13.97
CA PRO A 397 22.99 -0.01 12.90
C PRO A 397 24.11 -0.96 12.47
N GLU A 398 24.44 -1.96 13.29
CA GLU A 398 25.48 -2.96 12.98
C GLU A 398 24.91 -4.22 12.33
N LEU A 399 23.58 -4.34 12.22
CA LEU A 399 22.94 -5.49 11.59
C LEU A 399 23.24 -5.54 10.08
N ASP A 400 23.86 -6.63 9.64
CA ASP A 400 24.15 -6.86 8.24
C ASP A 400 22.86 -7.19 7.46
N VAL A 401 22.50 -6.29 6.56
CA VAL A 401 21.39 -6.43 5.60
C VAL A 401 21.86 -6.16 4.16
N THR A 402 23.12 -6.48 3.89
CA THR A 402 23.80 -6.19 2.61
C THR A 402 23.12 -6.89 1.44
N CYS A 403 22.54 -8.08 1.62
CA CYS A 403 21.85 -8.80 0.55
C CYS A 403 20.60 -8.02 0.11
N HIS A 404 19.81 -7.49 1.05
CA HIS A 404 18.68 -6.63 0.71
C HIS A 404 19.12 -5.32 0.05
N GLY A 405 20.19 -4.68 0.54
CA GLY A 405 20.77 -3.48 -0.08
C GLY A 405 21.21 -3.73 -1.53
N THR A 406 21.86 -4.86 -1.77
CA THR A 406 22.30 -5.28 -3.12
C THR A 406 21.12 -5.46 -4.08
N LEU A 407 20.00 -6.03 -3.62
CA LEU A 407 18.79 -6.11 -4.45
C LEU A 407 18.21 -4.75 -4.80
N VAL A 408 18.27 -3.78 -3.88
CA VAL A 408 17.84 -2.41 -4.16
C VAL A 408 18.66 -1.83 -5.30
N ASP A 409 19.99 -1.89 -5.20
CA ASP A 409 20.90 -1.33 -6.20
C ASP A 409 20.73 -1.99 -7.57
N LEU A 410 20.59 -3.32 -7.62
CA LEU A 410 20.43 -4.06 -8.88
C LEU A 410 19.13 -3.71 -9.61
N VAL A 411 18.01 -3.60 -8.88
CA VAL A 411 16.70 -3.26 -9.46
C VAL A 411 16.68 -1.81 -9.92
N GLU A 412 17.23 -0.87 -9.14
CA GLU A 412 17.30 0.55 -9.53
C GLU A 412 18.22 0.80 -10.73
N ALA A 413 19.31 0.05 -10.82
CA ALA A 413 20.18 0.05 -11.99
C ALA A 413 19.57 -0.66 -13.21
N GLY A 414 18.35 -1.21 -13.10
CA GLY A 414 17.65 -1.90 -14.18
C GLY A 414 18.39 -3.13 -14.70
N ARG A 415 19.14 -3.83 -13.84
CA ARG A 415 19.98 -4.96 -14.25
C ARG A 415 19.11 -6.19 -14.51
N THR A 416 19.37 -6.85 -15.62
CA THR A 416 18.90 -8.21 -15.89
C THR A 416 20.09 -9.13 -15.86
N LEU A 417 20.05 -10.14 -14.98
CA LEU A 417 21.16 -11.06 -14.74
C LEU A 417 20.68 -12.50 -14.94
N ASP A 418 21.61 -13.40 -15.27
CA ASP A 418 21.39 -14.83 -15.06
C ASP A 418 21.64 -15.23 -13.60
N VAL A 419 21.42 -16.50 -13.29
CA VAL A 419 21.57 -17.02 -11.92
C VAL A 419 23.00 -16.95 -11.42
N ASP A 420 23.99 -17.26 -12.25
CA ASP A 420 25.39 -17.28 -11.86
C ASP A 420 25.90 -15.85 -11.58
N GLN A 421 25.54 -14.92 -12.46
CA GLN A 421 25.80 -13.49 -12.29
C GLN A 421 25.15 -12.97 -11.01
N LEU A 422 23.87 -13.29 -10.77
CA LEU A 422 23.21 -12.93 -9.52
C LEU A 422 23.96 -13.51 -8.33
N GLY A 423 24.28 -14.81 -8.34
CA GLY A 423 24.98 -15.49 -7.25
C GLY A 423 26.34 -14.88 -6.90
N SER A 424 27.05 -14.29 -7.87
CA SER A 424 28.31 -13.61 -7.64
C SER A 424 28.19 -12.40 -6.70
N HIS A 425 27.03 -11.73 -6.69
CA HIS A 425 26.75 -10.60 -5.80
C HIS A 425 26.50 -11.01 -4.33
N PHE A 426 26.22 -12.29 -4.06
CA PHE A 426 25.83 -12.80 -2.74
C PHE A 426 26.88 -13.78 -2.16
N SER A 427 28.06 -13.85 -2.78
CA SER A 427 29.11 -14.80 -2.40
C SER A 427 30.04 -14.30 -1.27
N CYS A 428 29.84 -13.07 -0.76
CA CYS A 428 30.64 -12.49 0.31
C CYS A 428 29.93 -12.58 1.67
N SER A 429 29.79 -13.77 2.24
CA SER A 429 29.47 -13.93 3.67
C SER A 429 29.91 -15.28 4.25
N VAL A 430 31.02 -15.84 3.75
CA VAL A 430 31.78 -16.86 4.50
C VAL A 430 33.05 -16.18 4.97
N THR A 431 32.96 -15.42 6.06
CA THR A 431 34.15 -15.20 6.88
C THR A 431 34.60 -16.57 7.35
N ASP A 432 35.70 -17.00 6.74
CA ASP A 432 36.55 -18.09 7.15
C ASP A 432 36.85 -17.94 8.65
N THR A 433 36.05 -18.57 9.51
CA THR A 433 36.47 -18.93 10.87
C THR A 433 37.34 -20.17 10.77
N GLY A 434 38.39 -20.03 9.96
CA GLY A 434 39.47 -20.97 9.79
C GLY A 434 40.34 -20.92 11.03
N LYS A 435 40.22 -21.99 11.82
CA LYS A 435 41.29 -22.61 12.62
C LYS A 435 42.64 -21.89 12.53
N SER A 436 43.07 -21.33 13.65
CA SER A 436 44.45 -21.43 14.14
C SER A 436 44.46 -21.29 15.64
#